data_AF-A0A438H1A6-F1
#
_entry.id   AF-A0A438H1A6-F1
#
_cell.length_a   1.000
_cell.length_b   1.000
_cell.length_c   1.000
_cell.angle_alpha   90.00
_cell.angle_beta   90.00
_cell.angle_gamma   90.00
#
_symmetry.space_group_name_H-M   'P 1'
#
loop_
_entity.id
_entity.type
_entity.pdbx_description
1 polymer ?
#
loop_
_entity_poly.entity_id
_entity_poly.type
_entity_poly.pdbx_seq_one_letter_code
_entity_poly.pdbx_strand_id
1 'polypeptide(L)'
;MISRFTDIVNGLEALGKTYKESENVMKILRSLPSKWDAKVTTIQKAKDLVKLPLEELIGSLMTYEITLEKKQQEGQDKRKKSISFKAITKEEKEVEEEKESEEDEDLSLITRKFNKFMKGEKFRGRRC
;
A
#
# COMPACT_ATOMS: atom_id res chain seq x y z
N MET A 1 8.92 -10.71 11.34
CA MET A 1 9.58 -10.15 12.55
C MET A 1 9.17 -10.91 13.81
N ILE A 2 7.87 -10.99 14.10
CA ILE A 2 7.36 -11.63 15.33
C ILE A 2 7.72 -13.13 15.42
N SER A 3 7.64 -13.88 14.33
CA SER A 3 8.04 -15.31 14.30
C SER A 3 9.49 -15.53 14.75
N ARG A 4 10.42 -14.72 14.23
CA ARG A 4 11.84 -14.78 14.62
C ARG A 4 12.05 -14.47 16.11
N PHE A 5 11.27 -13.55 16.66
CA PHE A 5 11.32 -13.20 18.07
C PHE A 5 10.84 -14.38 18.93
N THR A 6 9.70 -14.99 18.59
CA THR A 6 9.16 -16.15 19.29
C THR A 6 10.14 -17.33 19.31
N ASP A 7 10.79 -17.63 18.19
CA ASP A 7 11.78 -18.72 18.13
C ASP A 7 12.98 -18.46 19.05
N ILE A 8 13.42 -17.20 19.16
CA ILE A 8 14.52 -16.82 20.06
C ILE A 8 14.08 -16.95 21.52
N VAL A 9 12.87 -16.48 21.87
CA VAL A 9 12.34 -16.59 23.23
C VAL A 9 12.19 -18.05 23.63
N ASN A 10 11.63 -18.89 22.76
CA ASN A 10 11.48 -20.32 23.00
C ASN A 10 12.84 -21.01 23.17
N GLY A 11 13.83 -20.66 22.34
CA GLY A 11 15.19 -21.17 22.48
C GLY A 11 15.86 -20.75 23.79
N LEU A 12 15.62 -19.52 24.26
CA LEU A 12 16.14 -19.02 25.54
C LEU A 12 15.46 -19.71 26.73
N GLU A 13 14.16 -19.96 26.64
CA GLU A 13 13.40 -20.70 27.65
C GLU A 13 13.91 -22.14 27.78
N ALA A 14 14.20 -22.81 26.66
CA ALA A 14 14.82 -24.13 26.66
C ALA A 14 16.22 -24.16 27.33
N LEU A 15 16.92 -23.03 27.34
CA LEU A 15 18.21 -22.84 28.02
C LEU A 15 18.06 -22.37 29.48
N GLY A 16 16.83 -22.30 30.00
CA GLY A 16 16.52 -21.88 31.37
C GLY A 16 16.48 -20.36 31.59
N LYS A 17 16.49 -19.56 30.50
CA LYS A 17 16.35 -18.10 30.58
C LYS A 17 14.95 -17.69 30.14
N THR A 18 14.08 -17.45 31.12
CA THR A 18 12.72 -16.96 30.89
C THR A 18 12.65 -15.45 31.11
N TYR A 19 11.87 -14.75 30.29
CA TYR A 19 11.60 -13.33 30.43
C TYR A 19 10.17 -13.11 30.89
N LYS A 20 9.95 -12.06 31.67
CA LYS A 20 8.59 -11.60 31.98
C LYS A 20 7.96 -11.00 30.74
N GLU A 21 6.63 -11.01 30.71
CA GLU A 21 5.86 -10.49 29.58
C GLU A 21 6.17 -9.01 29.27
N SER A 22 6.31 -8.19 30.32
CA SER A 22 6.72 -6.78 30.20
C SER A 22 8.12 -6.59 29.61
N GLU A 23 9.05 -7.51 29.88
CA GLU A 23 10.38 -7.49 29.28
C GLU A 23 10.34 -7.88 27.80
N ASN A 24 9.52 -8.87 27.45
CA ASN A 24 9.28 -9.25 26.06
C ASN A 24 8.67 -8.10 25.25
N VAL A 25 7.65 -7.43 25.80
CA VAL A 25 7.04 -6.22 25.24
C VAL A 25 8.10 -5.14 24.96
N MET A 26 8.96 -4.83 25.95
CA MET A 26 10.02 -3.83 25.77
C MET A 26 11.06 -4.24 24.73
N LYS A 27 11.46 -5.52 24.69
CA LYS A 27 12.42 -6.04 23.72
C LYS A 27 11.86 -5.98 22.29
N ILE A 28 10.60 -6.33 22.10
CA ILE A 28 9.92 -6.21 20.80
C ILE A 28 9.93 -4.75 20.35
N LEU A 29 9.44 -3.83 21.20
CA LEU A 29 9.38 -2.41 20.86
C LEU A 29 10.75 -1.82 20.49
N ARG A 30 11.82 -2.24 21.19
CA ARG A 30 13.21 -1.85 20.88
C ARG A 30 13.77 -2.45 19.58
N SER A 31 13.26 -3.61 19.16
CA SER A 31 13.70 -4.28 17.93
C SER A 31 13.06 -3.71 16.66
N LEU A 32 12.07 -2.81 16.81
CA LEU A 32 11.38 -2.21 15.67
C LEU A 32 12.28 -1.20 14.93
N PRO A 33 12.20 -1.12 13.59
CA PRO A 33 12.92 -0.10 12.82
C PRO A 33 12.42 1.33 13.13
N SER A 34 13.28 2.34 12.95
CA SER A 34 12.98 3.76 13.27
C SER A 34 11.70 4.32 12.60
N LYS A 35 11.26 3.77 11.46
CA LYS A 35 9.96 4.13 10.85
C LYS A 35 8.75 3.90 11.76
N TRP A 36 8.91 3.13 12.84
CA TRP A 36 7.87 2.84 13.85
C TRP A 36 7.96 3.74 15.09
N ASP A 37 8.94 4.64 15.21
CA ASP A 37 9.23 5.41 16.43
C ASP A 37 8.02 6.20 16.94
N ALA A 38 7.24 6.80 16.03
CA ALA A 38 6.02 7.53 16.39
C ALA A 38 4.96 6.61 17.03
N LYS A 39 4.81 5.39 16.50
CA LYS A 39 3.87 4.39 17.04
C LYS A 39 4.36 3.83 18.36
N VAL A 40 5.65 3.52 18.48
CA VAL A 40 6.29 3.08 19.74
C VAL A 40 6.11 4.14 20.83
N THR A 41 6.39 5.40 20.54
CA THR A 41 6.22 6.52 21.49
C THR A 41 4.76 6.64 21.93
N THR A 42 3.81 6.45 21.01
CA THR A 42 2.38 6.51 21.33
C THR A 42 1.99 5.35 22.25
N ILE A 43 2.47 4.14 22.00
CA ILE A 43 2.22 2.96 22.85
C ILE A 43 2.81 3.18 24.24
N GLN A 44 4.04 3.68 24.33
CA GLN A 44 4.72 3.98 25.60
C GLN A 44 4.00 5.07 26.41
N LYS A 45 3.40 6.06 25.75
CA LYS A 45 2.64 7.14 26.41
C LYS A 45 1.21 6.73 26.78
N ALA A 46 0.55 5.92 25.95
CA ALA A 46 -0.88 5.64 26.09
C ALA A 46 -1.17 4.45 27.02
N LYS A 47 -0.23 3.51 27.18
CA LYS A 47 -0.45 2.29 27.96
C LYS A 47 0.70 2.03 28.94
N ASP A 48 0.34 1.55 30.13
CA ASP A 48 1.29 0.93 31.05
C ASP A 48 1.86 -0.34 30.38
N LEU A 49 3.13 -0.32 29.97
CA LEU A 49 3.81 -1.47 29.35
C LEU A 49 3.81 -2.73 30.24
N VAL A 50 3.54 -2.57 31.53
CA VAL A 50 3.44 -3.66 32.52
C VAL A 50 2.09 -4.37 32.46
N LYS A 51 1.02 -3.69 32.03
CA LYS A 51 -0.34 -4.24 31.93
C LYS A 51 -0.73 -4.63 30.51
N LEU A 52 0.11 -4.33 29.52
CA LEU A 52 -0.15 -4.61 28.12
C LEU A 52 0.11 -6.10 27.84
N PRO A 53 -0.91 -6.92 27.53
CA PRO A 53 -0.68 -8.30 27.12
C PRO A 53 0.09 -8.35 25.80
N LEU A 54 0.97 -9.34 25.70
CA LEU A 54 1.88 -9.51 24.58
C LEU A 54 1.13 -9.77 23.27
N GLU A 55 0.04 -10.56 23.31
CA GLU A 55 -0.75 -10.82 22.11
C GLU A 55 -1.40 -9.56 21.56
N GLU A 56 -1.87 -8.65 22.43
CA GLU A 56 -2.48 -7.39 21.99
C GLU A 56 -1.45 -6.47 21.34
N LEU A 57 -0.23 -6.41 21.89
CA LEU A 57 0.87 -5.68 21.26
C LEU A 57 1.15 -6.25 19.86
N ILE A 58 1.31 -7.57 19.76
CA ILE A 58 1.60 -8.27 18.49
C ILE A 58 0.49 -7.99 17.46
N GLY A 59 -0.78 -8.10 17.86
CA GLY A 59 -1.91 -7.81 16.97
C GLY A 59 -1.94 -6.35 16.51
N SER A 60 -1.63 -5.40 17.40
CA SER A 60 -1.55 -3.98 17.04
C SER A 60 -0.41 -3.69 16.06
N LEU A 61 0.74 -4.34 16.25
CA LEU A 61 1.90 -4.21 15.35
C LEU A 61 1.60 -4.80 13.96
N MET A 62 1.04 -6.01 13.88
CA MET A 62 0.66 -6.64 12.62
C MET A 62 -0.37 -5.79 11.85
N THR A 63 -1.38 -5.26 12.55
CA THR A 63 -2.38 -4.37 11.93
C THR A 63 -1.71 -3.12 11.35
N TYR A 64 -0.78 -2.51 12.09
CA TYR A 64 -0.07 -1.34 11.62
C TYR A 64 0.79 -1.64 10.38
N GLU A 65 1.47 -2.79 10.34
CA GLU A 65 2.27 -3.23 9.19
C GLU A 65 1.41 -3.30 7.91
N ILE A 66 0.26 -3.98 7.98
CA ILE A 66 -0.69 -4.09 6.85
C ILE A 66 -1.18 -2.71 6.40
N THR A 67 -1.53 -1.82 7.34
CA THR A 67 -1.99 -0.46 6.97
C THR A 67 -0.88 0.39 6.34
N LEU A 68 0.36 0.19 6.77
CA LEU A 68 1.52 0.90 6.22
C LEU A 68 1.81 0.44 4.78
N GLU A 69 1.71 -0.85 4.51
CA GLU A 69 1.86 -1.42 3.16
C GLU A 69 0.79 -0.89 2.20
N LYS A 70 -0.48 -0.86 2.63
CA LYS A 70 -1.58 -0.27 1.84
C LYS A 70 -1.32 1.19 1.47
N LYS A 71 -0.89 2.01 2.44
CA LYS A 71 -0.55 3.43 2.20
C LYS A 71 0.62 3.59 1.24
N GLN A 72 1.60 2.68 1.27
CA GLN A 72 2.72 2.70 0.33
C GLN A 72 2.28 2.36 -1.10
N GLN A 73 1.37 1.41 -1.28
CA GLN A 73 0.79 1.08 -2.60
C GLN A 73 0.01 2.28 -3.17
N GLU A 74 -0.90 2.87 -2.39
CA GLU A 74 -1.67 4.04 -2.81
C GLU A 74 -0.79 5.26 -3.13
N GLY A 75 0.33 5.42 -2.41
CA GLY A 75 1.29 6.49 -2.64
C GLY A 75 2.16 6.30 -3.89
N GLN A 76 2.35 5.06 -4.36
CA GLN A 76 3.10 4.76 -5.58
C GLN A 76 2.24 4.97 -6.84
N ASP A 77 0.95 4.64 -6.81
CA ASP A 77 0.05 4.87 -7.95
C ASP A 77 -0.15 6.35 -8.27
N LYS A 78 -0.11 7.22 -7.24
CA LYS A 78 -0.18 8.68 -7.42
C LYS A 78 1.09 9.29 -8.03
N ARG A 79 2.27 8.66 -7.88
CA ARG A 79 3.54 9.17 -8.42
C ARG A 79 3.80 8.82 -9.87
N LYS A 80 3.04 7.89 -10.46
CA LYS A 80 3.19 7.48 -11.87
C LYS A 80 2.43 8.39 -12.86
N LYS A 81 1.63 9.34 -12.39
CA LYS A 81 0.90 10.30 -13.23
C LYS A 81 1.64 11.65 -13.31
N SER A 82 2.87 11.67 -13.79
CA SER A 82 3.48 12.91 -14.27
C SER A 82 3.19 13.06 -15.77
N ILE A 83 1.97 13.51 -16.12
CA ILE A 83 1.69 14.00 -17.47
C ILE A 83 2.29 15.40 -17.57
N SER A 84 3.46 15.49 -18.21
CA SER A 84 4.06 16.76 -18.61
C SER A 84 3.26 17.32 -19.78
N PHE A 85 2.47 18.36 -19.54
CA PHE A 85 1.76 19.09 -20.59
C PHE A 85 2.77 19.91 -21.40
N LYS A 86 3.09 19.47 -22.63
CA LYS A 86 3.83 20.31 -23.59
C LYS A 86 2.84 21.28 -24.23
N ALA A 87 2.83 22.51 -23.74
CA ALA A 87 2.11 23.60 -24.39
C ALA A 87 2.75 23.90 -25.76
N ILE A 88 2.01 23.64 -26.84
CA ILE A 88 2.31 24.21 -28.15
C ILE A 88 1.61 25.56 -28.17
N THR A 89 2.39 26.64 -28.05
CA THR A 89 1.94 27.99 -28.26
C THR A 89 1.60 28.17 -29.74
N LYS A 90 0.32 28.12 -30.09
CA LYS A 90 -0.21 28.86 -31.24
C LYS A 90 -1.48 29.56 -30.81
N GLU A 91 -1.40 30.86 -31.02
CA GLU A 91 -2.34 31.95 -30.81
C GLU A 91 -3.82 31.62 -31.10
N GLU A 92 -4.66 32.20 -30.25
CA GLU A 92 -6.02 32.67 -30.51
C GLU A 92 -7.11 31.65 -30.89
N LYS A 93 -7.97 31.31 -29.91
CA LYS A 93 -9.40 31.71 -29.90
C LYS A 93 -10.14 31.15 -28.68
N GLU A 94 -10.89 32.03 -28.04
CA GLU A 94 -11.92 31.73 -27.05
C GLU A 94 -12.97 30.76 -27.63
N VAL A 95 -13.31 29.69 -26.90
CA VAL A 95 -14.68 29.21 -26.67
C VAL A 95 -14.69 28.46 -25.33
N GLU A 96 -15.65 28.79 -24.48
CA GLU A 96 -16.05 28.01 -23.30
C GLU A 96 -16.47 26.58 -23.66
N GLU A 97 -16.55 25.74 -22.63
CA GLU A 97 -17.49 24.63 -22.45
C GLU A 97 -16.88 23.24 -22.20
N GLU A 98 -17.41 22.70 -21.09
CA GLU A 98 -17.65 21.30 -20.77
C GLU A 98 -16.49 20.46 -20.23
N LYS A 99 -16.66 20.08 -18.95
CA LYS A 99 -15.95 18.95 -18.32
C LYS A 99 -16.32 17.68 -19.09
N GLU A 100 -15.56 17.38 -20.13
CA GLU A 100 -15.61 16.06 -20.76
C GLU A 100 -15.16 15.04 -19.72
N SER A 101 -16.09 14.18 -19.33
CA SER A 101 -15.90 13.14 -18.33
C SER A 101 -14.79 12.20 -18.83
N GLU A 102 -13.82 11.85 -17.97
CA GLU A 102 -12.77 10.85 -18.30
C GLU A 102 -13.36 9.51 -18.82
N GLU A 103 -14.63 9.24 -18.49
CA GLU A 103 -15.39 8.08 -18.96
C GLU A 103 -15.70 8.11 -20.46
N ASP A 104 -15.86 9.29 -21.07
CA ASP A 104 -16.15 9.46 -22.50
C ASP A 104 -14.91 9.18 -23.37
N GLU A 105 -13.72 9.60 -22.91
CA GLU A 105 -12.45 9.25 -23.55
C GLU A 105 -12.21 7.73 -23.51
N ASP A 106 -12.45 7.08 -22.37
CA ASP A 106 -12.34 5.62 -22.23
C ASP A 106 -13.36 4.88 -23.10
N LEU A 107 -14.61 5.35 -23.18
CA LEU A 107 -15.62 4.82 -24.10
C LEU A 107 -15.19 4.97 -25.57
N SER A 108 -14.55 6.08 -25.93
CA SER A 108 -14.06 6.33 -27.28
C SER A 108 -12.95 5.33 -27.67
N LEU A 109 -12.06 5.00 -26.73
CA LEU A 109 -10.97 4.04 -26.92
C LEU A 109 -11.49 2.60 -27.07
N ILE A 110 -12.50 2.24 -26.27
CA ILE A 110 -13.19 0.94 -26.35
C ILE A 110 -13.91 0.82 -27.70
N THR A 111 -14.67 1.85 -28.09
CA THR A 111 -15.39 1.88 -29.38
C THR A 111 -14.44 1.80 -30.57
N ARG A 112 -13.28 2.47 -30.50
CA ARG A 112 -12.24 2.41 -31.53
C ARG A 112 -11.58 1.04 -31.64
N LYS A 113 -11.32 0.37 -30.52
CA LYS A 113 -10.82 -1.02 -30.49
C LYS A 113 -11.85 -2.00 -31.05
N PHE A 114 -13.12 -1.85 -30.68
CA PHE A 114 -14.21 -2.70 -31.16
C PHE A 114 -14.41 -2.55 -32.67
N ASN A 115 -14.43 -1.31 -33.19
CA ASN A 115 -14.51 -1.06 -34.63
C ASN A 115 -13.29 -1.60 -35.40
N LYS A 116 -12.09 -1.60 -34.79
CA LYS A 116 -10.89 -2.19 -35.39
C LYS A 116 -10.97 -3.72 -35.43
N PHE A 117 -11.54 -4.34 -34.40
CA PHE A 117 -11.80 -5.78 -34.34
C PHE A 117 -12.83 -6.20 -35.41
N MET A 118 -13.96 -5.52 -35.49
CA MET A 118 -15.01 -5.78 -36.49
C MET A 118 -14.56 -5.53 -37.93
N LYS A 119 -13.61 -4.62 -38.16
CA LYS A 119 -12.96 -4.42 -39.47
C LYS A 119 -11.94 -5.50 -39.81
N GLY A 120 -11.28 -6.09 -38.81
CA GLY A 120 -10.34 -7.20 -38.98
C GLY A 120 -11.00 -8.56 -39.28
N GLU A 121 -12.25 -8.74 -38.88
CA GLU A 121 -13.00 -9.99 -39.09
C GLU A 121 -13.56 -10.16 -40.51
N LYS A 122 -13.63 -9.08 -41.30
CA LYS A 122 -14.12 -9.12 -42.70
C LYS A 122 -13.15 -9.75 -43.72
N PHE A 123 -12.01 -10.29 -43.30
CA PHE A 123 -11.02 -10.90 -44.22
C PHE A 123 -10.62 -12.35 -43.90
N ARG A 124 -11.31 -13.04 -42.98
CA ARG A 124 -11.06 -14.47 -42.70
C ARG A 124 -12.32 -15.32 -42.82
N GLY A 125 -12.88 -15.41 -44.03
CA GLY A 125 -13.99 -16.33 -44.27
C GLY A 125 -14.66 -16.24 -45.63
N ARG A 126 -13.89 -16.42 -46.72
CA ARG A 126 -14.38 -17.01 -47.99
C ARG A 126 -13.24 -17.15 -48.99
N ARG A 127 -12.77 -18.37 -49.22
CA ARG A 127 -12.39 -18.90 -50.53
C ARG A 127 -12.15 -20.42 -50.41
N CYS A 128 -12.99 -21.15 -51.15
CA CYS A 128 -12.90 -22.54 -51.60
C CYS A 128 -12.97 -23.64 -50.53
#